data_AF-A0A1Y4SME3-F1
#
_entry.id   AF-A0A1Y4SME3-F1
#
_cell.length_a   1.000
_cell.length_b   1.000
_cell.length_c   1.000
_cell.angle_alpha   90.00
_cell.angle_beta   90.00
_cell.angle_gamma   90.00
#
_symmetry.space_group_name_H-M   'P 1'
#
loop_
_entity.id
_entity.type
_entity.pdbx_description
1 polymer ?
#
loop_
_entity_poly.entity_id
_entity_poly.type
_entity_poly.pdbx_seq_one_letter_code
_entity_poly.pdbx_strand_id
1 'polypeptide(L)'
;MMKNISYLLMSITCFVFAYAHFKGNVSLVHSYHKRKIEQENLMSYSKTMGVGMLMCGLGCLMNLLARLLRLFVLGEIFMVIGIIAGVGIMLYAQLKYNHGIF
;
A
#
# COMPACT_ATOMS: atom_id res chain seq x y z
N MET A 1 -20.99 11.52 -5.81
CA MET A 1 -21.08 10.90 -4.46
C MET A 1 -20.41 9.53 -4.42
N MET A 2 -20.82 8.56 -5.26
CA MET A 2 -20.27 7.19 -5.26
C MET A 2 -18.73 7.12 -5.32
N LYS A 3 -18.09 7.88 -6.23
CA LYS A 3 -16.61 7.93 -6.34
C LYS A 3 -15.92 8.32 -5.03
N ASN A 4 -16.47 9.27 -4.27
CA ASN A 4 -15.86 9.73 -3.02
C ASN A 4 -15.96 8.65 -1.93
N ILE A 5 -17.07 7.91 -1.89
CA ILE A 5 -17.24 6.76 -0.99
C ILE A 5 -16.23 5.66 -1.35
N SER A 6 -16.04 5.38 -2.64
CA SER A 6 -15.04 4.41 -3.09
C SER A 6 -13.62 4.78 -2.66
N TYR A 7 -13.19 6.04 -2.82
CA TYR A 7 -11.86 6.49 -2.37
C TYR A 7 -11.71 6.45 -0.85
N LEU A 8 -12.77 6.78 -0.11
CA LEU A 8 -12.78 6.65 1.34
C LEU A 8 -12.58 5.19 1.77
N LEU A 9 -13.39 4.27 1.25
CA LEU A 9 -13.28 2.84 1.55
C LEU A 9 -11.90 2.30 1.20
N MET A 10 -11.38 2.64 0.02
CA MET A 10 -10.04 2.22 -0.41
C MET A 10 -8.95 2.71 0.54
N SER A 11 -9.01 3.99 0.95
CA SER A 11 -8.03 4.55 1.89
C SER A 11 -8.07 3.84 3.25
N ILE A 12 -9.26 3.60 3.80
CA ILE A 12 -9.44 2.89 5.07
C ILE A 12 -8.91 1.46 4.96
N THR A 13 -9.27 0.73 3.91
CA THR A 13 -8.79 -0.64 3.68
C THR A 13 -7.27 -0.67 3.59
N CYS A 14 -6.64 0.26 2.85
CA CYS A 14 -5.19 0.36 2.78
C CYS A 14 -4.56 0.62 4.16
N PHE A 15 -5.13 1.52 4.97
CA PHE A 15 -4.61 1.80 6.31
C PHE A 15 -4.75 0.63 7.28
N VAL A 16 -5.87 -0.12 7.21
CA VAL A 16 -6.06 -1.33 8.02
C VAL A 16 -4.99 -2.38 7.68
N PHE A 17 -4.75 -2.63 6.38
CA PHE A 17 -3.71 -3.56 5.95
C PHE A 17 -2.30 -3.06 6.29
N ALA A 18 -2.02 -1.76 6.10
CA ALA A 18 -0.74 -1.16 6.47
C ALA A 18 -0.46 -1.33 7.97
N TYR A 19 -1.46 -1.06 8.82
CA TYR A 19 -1.36 -1.26 10.26
C TYR A 19 -1.05 -2.72 10.62
N ALA A 20 -1.79 -3.66 10.04
CA ALA A 20 -1.56 -5.08 10.28
C ALA A 20 -0.15 -5.53 9.82
N HIS A 21 0.33 -4.98 8.70
CA HIS A 21 1.70 -5.20 8.23
C HIS A 21 2.76 -4.63 9.17
N PHE A 22 2.54 -3.45 9.75
CA PHE A 22 3.45 -2.87 10.74
C PHE A 22 3.51 -3.65 12.05
N LYS A 23 2.40 -4.33 12.40
CA LYS A 23 2.37 -5.33 13.48
C LYS A 23 3.10 -6.63 13.12
N GLY A 24 3.68 -6.74 11.92
CA GLY A 24 4.41 -7.92 11.45
C GLY A 24 3.52 -9.07 10.98
N ASN A 25 2.24 -8.80 10.68
CA ASN A 25 1.31 -9.86 10.26
C ASN A 25 1.57 -10.30 8.82
N VAL A 26 2.52 -11.22 8.64
CA VAL A 26 2.84 -11.83 7.35
C VAL A 26 1.77 -12.78 6.82
N SER A 27 0.76 -13.16 7.62
CA SER A 27 -0.33 -14.03 7.15
C SER A 27 -1.17 -13.38 6.04
N LEU A 28 -1.19 -12.04 6.01
CA LEU A 28 -1.89 -11.24 5.01
C LEU A 28 -1.18 -11.24 3.65
N VAL A 29 0.10 -11.63 3.61
CA VAL A 29 0.81 -11.88 2.37
C VAL A 29 0.53 -13.31 1.92
N HIS A 30 0.14 -13.45 0.66
CA HIS A 30 -0.02 -14.75 0.01
C HIS A 30 1.23 -15.64 0.19
N SER A 31 1.01 -16.94 0.35
CA SER A 31 2.07 -17.92 0.64
C SER A 31 3.19 -17.94 -0.40
N TYR A 32 2.86 -17.81 -1.68
CA TYR A 32 3.85 -17.81 -2.76
C TYR A 32 4.86 -16.65 -2.61
N HIS A 33 4.39 -15.44 -2.35
CA HIS A 33 5.19 -14.23 -2.16
C HIS A 33 6.10 -14.21 -0.92
N LYS A 34 6.02 -15.21 -0.04
CA LYS A 34 6.88 -15.29 1.17
C LYS A 34 7.65 -16.60 1.27
N ARG A 35 7.58 -17.44 0.23
CA ARG A 35 8.15 -18.80 0.26
C ARG A 35 9.67 -18.81 0.37
N LYS A 36 10.35 -17.82 -0.25
CA LYS A 36 11.82 -17.75 -0.27
C LYS A 36 12.39 -16.77 0.76
N ILE A 37 11.52 -16.17 1.59
CA ILE A 37 11.93 -15.19 2.58
C ILE A 37 12.39 -15.92 3.84
N GLU A 38 13.61 -15.63 4.28
CA GLU A 38 14.14 -16.13 5.53
C GLU A 38 13.30 -15.66 6.73
N GLN A 39 13.14 -16.52 7.73
CA GLN A 39 12.29 -16.25 8.90
C GLN A 39 12.64 -14.94 9.61
N GLU A 40 13.94 -14.63 9.73
CA GLU A 40 14.45 -13.38 10.32
C GLU A 40 14.05 -12.13 9.53
N ASN A 41 13.85 -12.26 8.21
CA ASN A 41 13.52 -11.16 7.31
C ASN A 41 12.01 -10.92 7.19
N LEU A 42 11.16 -11.85 7.64
CA LEU A 42 9.69 -11.76 7.52
C LEU A 42 9.10 -10.48 8.15
N MET A 43 9.60 -10.07 9.31
CA MET A 43 9.09 -8.86 9.98
C MET A 43 9.44 -7.59 9.18
N SER A 44 10.68 -7.48 8.73
CA SER A 44 11.17 -6.35 7.91
C SER A 44 10.46 -6.29 6.56
N TYR A 45 10.26 -7.45 5.93
CA TYR A 45 9.47 -7.59 4.72
C TYR A 45 8.03 -7.11 4.93
N SER A 46 7.34 -7.60 5.97
CA SER A 46 5.97 -7.19 6.29
C SER A 46 5.86 -5.69 6.50
N LYS A 47 6.77 -5.10 7.29
CA LYS A 47 6.79 -3.65 7.51
C LYS A 47 6.99 -2.88 6.20
N THR A 48 7.88 -3.34 5.33
CA THR A 48 8.12 -2.70 4.02
C THR A 48 6.87 -2.77 3.14
N MET A 49 6.18 -3.91 3.10
CA MET A 49 4.87 -4.05 2.44
C MET A 49 3.83 -3.10 3.03
N GLY A 50 3.83 -2.92 4.35
CA GLY A 50 2.98 -1.96 5.05
C GLY A 50 3.24 -0.51 4.62
N VAL A 51 4.50 -0.11 4.40
CA VAL A 51 4.83 1.23 3.88
C VAL A 51 4.24 1.41 2.47
N GLY A 52 4.38 0.40 1.60
CA GLY A 52 3.79 0.45 0.26
C GLY A 52 2.27 0.62 0.30
N MET A 53 1.60 -0.14 1.16
CA MET A 53 0.14 -0.05 1.36
C MET A 53 -0.28 1.31 1.94
N LEU A 54 0.49 1.87 2.88
CA LEU A 54 0.27 3.20 3.44
C LEU A 54 0.33 4.28 2.35
N MET A 55 1.32 4.23 1.45
CA MET A 55 1.46 5.18 0.35
C MET A 55 0.27 5.15 -0.62
N CYS A 56 -0.21 3.95 -0.97
CA CYS A 56 -1.44 3.80 -1.77
C CYS A 56 -2.65 4.43 -1.07
N GLY A 57 -2.82 4.17 0.24
CA GLY A 57 -3.89 4.72 1.06
C GLY A 57 -3.84 6.25 1.15
N LEU A 58 -2.65 6.83 1.33
CA LEU A 58 -2.43 8.27 1.36
C LEU A 58 -2.76 8.92 0.01
N GLY A 59 -2.37 8.31 -1.12
CA GLY A 59 -2.74 8.80 -2.45
C GLY A 59 -4.27 8.85 -2.65
N CYS A 60 -4.98 7.81 -2.24
CA CYS A 60 -6.44 7.76 -2.29
C CYS A 60 -7.09 8.82 -1.37
N LEU A 61 -6.55 9.00 -0.17
CA LEU A 61 -7.02 10.00 0.79
C LEU A 61 -6.81 11.42 0.26
N MET A 62 -5.64 11.72 -0.30
CA MET A 62 -5.36 13.04 -0.89
C MET A 62 -6.29 13.35 -2.06
N ASN A 63 -6.60 12.36 -2.90
CA ASN A 63 -7.59 12.53 -3.95
C ASN A 63 -8.97 12.83 -3.38
N LEU A 64 -9.41 12.11 -2.34
CA LEU A 64 -10.68 12.39 -1.67
C LEU A 64 -10.73 13.84 -1.15
N LEU A 65 -9.70 14.28 -0.43
CA LEU A 65 -9.62 15.64 0.11
C LEU A 65 -9.61 16.70 -1.00
N ALA A 66 -8.82 16.51 -2.05
CA ALA A 66 -8.76 17.40 -3.20
C ALA A 66 -10.12 17.50 -3.90
N ARG A 67 -10.87 16.39 -4.03
CA ARG A 67 -12.22 16.37 -4.59
C ARG A 67 -13.23 17.14 -3.74
N LEU A 68 -13.13 17.10 -2.41
CA LEU A 68 -13.96 17.92 -1.52
C LEU A 68 -13.69 19.42 -1.72
N LEU A 69 -12.45 19.78 -2.05
CA LEU A 69 -12.02 21.14 -2.39
C LEU A 69 -12.21 21.52 -3.87
N ARG A 70 -12.83 20.65 -4.68
CA ARG A 70 -13.02 20.82 -6.14
C ARG A 70 -11.71 20.88 -6.95
N LEU A 71 -10.60 20.39 -6.41
CA LEU A 71 -9.27 20.29 -7.04
C LEU A 71 -9.07 18.93 -7.73
N PHE A 72 -9.95 18.58 -8.67
CA PHE A 72 -10.04 17.22 -9.22
C PHE A 72 -8.75 16.70 -9.86
N VAL A 73 -8.16 17.45 -10.79
CA VAL A 73 -6.95 17.04 -11.52
C VAL A 73 -5.76 16.85 -10.57
N LEU A 74 -5.61 17.77 -9.61
CA LEU A 74 -4.55 17.70 -8.61
C LEU A 74 -4.69 16.46 -7.72
N GLY A 75 -5.93 16.13 -7.32
CA GLY A 75 -6.24 14.92 -6.56
C GLY A 75 -5.88 13.64 -7.32
N GLU A 76 -6.19 13.59 -8.61
CA GLU A 76 -5.86 12.44 -9.47
C GLU A 76 -4.34 12.27 -9.62
N ILE A 77 -3.58 13.36 -9.75
CA ILE A 77 -2.12 13.32 -9.78
C ILE A 77 -1.57 12.74 -8.47
N PHE A 78 -2.04 13.21 -7.31
CA PHE A 78 -1.60 12.67 -6.02
C PHE A 78 -1.94 11.19 -5.84
N MET A 79 -3.10 10.75 -6.33
CA MET A 79 -3.48 9.34 -6.33
C MET A 79 -2.50 8.49 -7.13
N VAL A 80 -2.21 8.89 -8.37
CA VAL A 80 -1.30 8.17 -9.26
C VAL A 80 0.10 8.09 -8.66
N ILE A 81 0.62 9.20 -8.12
CA ILE A 81 1.92 9.22 -7.45
C ILE A 81 1.92 8.27 -6.24
N GLY A 82 0.88 8.31 -5.40
CA GLY A 82 0.77 7.44 -4.24
C GLY A 82 0.72 5.95 -4.60
N ILE A 83 0.01 5.59 -5.67
CA ILE A 83 -0.06 4.21 -6.18
C ILE A 83 1.29 3.77 -6.74
N ILE A 84 1.93 4.59 -7.59
CA ILE A 84 3.24 4.25 -8.18
C ILE A 84 4.29 4.08 -7.09
N ALA A 85 4.35 5.01 -6.14
CA ALA A 85 5.26 4.92 -5.00
C ALA A 85 4.98 3.67 -4.14
N GLY A 86 3.70 3.43 -3.82
CA GLY A 86 3.30 2.27 -3.01
C GLY A 86 3.62 0.94 -3.66
N VAL A 87 3.29 0.77 -4.95
CA VAL A 87 3.64 -0.42 -5.74
C VAL A 87 5.14 -0.56 -5.88
N GLY A 88 5.87 0.53 -6.14
CA GLY A 88 7.34 0.51 -6.21
C GLY A 88 7.99 0.01 -4.91
N ILE A 89 7.49 0.42 -3.75
CA ILE A 89 7.97 -0.04 -2.44
C ILE A 89 7.65 -1.52 -2.22
N MET A 90 6.46 -1.99 -2.61
CA MET A 90 6.09 -3.41 -2.51
C MET A 90 6.94 -4.29 -3.44
N LEU A 91 7.20 -3.83 -4.67
CA LEU A 91 8.10 -4.52 -5.60
C LEU A 91 9.54 -4.54 -5.08
N TYR A 92 10.02 -3.44 -4.51
CA TYR A 92 11.31 -3.39 -3.83
C TYR A 92 11.37 -4.43 -2.69
N ALA A 93 10.32 -4.54 -1.87
CA ALA A 93 10.26 -5.56 -0.82
C ALA A 93 10.36 -6.99 -1.40
N GLN A 94 9.65 -7.28 -2.48
CA GLN A 94 9.74 -8.58 -3.16
C GLN A 94 11.16 -8.87 -3.65
N LEU A 95 11.75 -7.94 -4.39
CA LEU A 95 13.09 -8.13 -4.95
C LEU A 95 14.16 -8.27 -3.87
N LYS A 96 14.04 -7.49 -2.79
CA LYS A 96 15.00 -7.49 -1.68
C LYS A 96 14.94 -8.76 -0.84
N TYR A 97 13.74 -9.21 -0.46
CA TYR A 97 13.58 -10.27 0.55
C TYR A 97 13.19 -11.63 -0.05
N ASN A 98 12.51 -11.66 -1.19
CA ASN A 98 12.05 -12.90 -1.84
C ASN A 98 12.90 -13.27 -3.08
N HIS A 99 13.86 -12.41 -3.46
CA HIS A 99 14.75 -12.58 -4.63
C HIS A 99 13.97 -12.81 -5.95
N GLY A 100 12.78 -12.22 -6.04
CA GLY A 100 11.88 -12.35 -7.18
C GLY A 100 10.51 -11.76 -6.86
N ILE A 101 9.70 -11.60 -7.89
CA ILE A 101 8.32 -11.10 -7.75
C ILE A 101 7.35 -12.17 -7.21
N PHE A 102 7.74 -13.45 -7.26
CA PHE A 102 7.01 -14.61 -6.74
C PHE A 102 7.93 -15.54 -5.96
#